data_AF-A0A350XYL5-F1
#
_entry.id   AF-A0A350XYL5-F1
#
_cell.length_a   1.000
_cell.length_b   1.000
_cell.length_c   1.000
_cell.angle_alpha   90.00
_cell.angle_beta   90.00
_cell.angle_gamma   90.00
#
_symmetry.space_group_name_H-M   'P 1'
#
loop_
_entity.id
_entity.type
_entity.pdbx_description
1 polymer ?
#
loop_
_entity_poly.entity_id
_entity_poly.type
_entity_poly.pdbx_seq_one_letter_code
_entity_poly.pdbx_strand_id
1 'polypeptide(L)'
;MTSKRRAELRGMANRLDPLFHVGKSGVTPAVIAQTNEVFNTHELIKLKVLLESAPEKPREIAEKIAAQTDSQVVQVIGGSIILYKENPDIENGVVKKKKTPEKKKSGIGKGAKDFKKVFNAKKKKEEERQAAERARYNRSRWRNFNGGYSK
;
A
#
# COMPACT_ATOMS: atom_id res chain seq x y z
N MET A 1 -15.30 -11.88 -23.26
CA MET A 1 -16.49 -11.59 -22.43
C MET A 1 -17.67 -11.14 -23.30
N THR A 2 -18.86 -11.73 -23.10
CA THR A 2 -20.09 -11.38 -23.85
C THR A 2 -20.66 -10.03 -23.41
N SER A 3 -21.48 -9.40 -24.27
CA SER A 3 -22.13 -8.12 -23.99
C SER A 3 -23.06 -8.18 -22.77
N LYS A 4 -23.84 -9.27 -22.65
CA LYS A 4 -24.73 -9.53 -21.51
C LYS A 4 -23.97 -9.62 -20.19
N ARG A 5 -22.91 -10.44 -20.14
CA ARG A 5 -22.08 -10.59 -18.92
C ARG A 5 -21.42 -9.27 -18.52
N ARG A 6 -20.98 -8.48 -19.49
CA ARG A 6 -20.41 -7.15 -19.24
C ARG A 6 -21.44 -6.21 -18.58
N ALA A 7 -22.70 -6.23 -19.03
CA ALA A 7 -23.77 -5.44 -18.42
C ALA A 7 -24.07 -5.87 -16.98
N GLU A 8 -24.11 -7.17 -16.71
CA GLU A 8 -24.28 -7.72 -15.36
C GLU A 8 -23.16 -7.25 -14.40
N LEU A 9 -21.89 -7.39 -14.82
CA LEU A 9 -20.73 -6.96 -14.04
C LEU A 9 -20.74 -5.46 -13.75
N ARG A 10 -21.17 -4.63 -14.71
CA ARG A 10 -21.34 -3.18 -14.48
C ARG A 10 -22.41 -2.89 -13.42
N GLY A 11 -23.55 -3.58 -13.49
CA GLY A 11 -24.62 -3.44 -12.51
C GLY A 11 -24.14 -3.77 -11.10
N MET A 12 -23.36 -4.84 -10.95
CA MET A 12 -22.74 -5.21 -9.67
C MET A 12 -21.69 -4.18 -9.22
N ALA A 13 -20.82 -3.73 -10.13
CA ALA A 13 -19.75 -2.79 -9.82
C ALA A 13 -20.23 -1.39 -9.40
N ASN A 14 -21.42 -0.97 -9.84
CA ASN A 14 -21.98 0.32 -9.45
C ASN A 14 -22.24 0.42 -7.94
N ARG A 15 -22.54 -0.71 -7.29
CA ARG A 15 -22.78 -0.80 -5.84
C ARG A 15 -21.49 -0.95 -5.02
N LEU A 16 -20.36 -1.18 -5.68
CA LEU A 16 -19.07 -1.31 -5.02
C LEU A 16 -18.46 0.07 -4.77
N ASP A 17 -17.81 0.20 -3.63
CA ASP A 17 -16.95 1.33 -3.33
C ASP A 17 -15.56 1.13 -3.96
N PRO A 18 -14.90 2.21 -4.43
CA PRO A 18 -13.53 2.12 -4.90
C PRO A 18 -12.60 1.71 -3.76
N LEU A 19 -11.82 0.64 -3.95
CA LEU A 19 -10.92 0.13 -2.91
C LEU A 19 -9.69 1.02 -2.70
N PHE A 20 -9.13 1.53 -3.80
CA PHE A 20 -7.99 2.44 -3.76
C PHE A 20 -7.95 3.35 -5.00
N HIS A 21 -7.06 4.34 -4.92
CA HIS A 21 -6.98 5.43 -5.87
C HIS A 21 -5.65 5.46 -6.62
N VAL A 22 -5.69 5.82 -7.90
CA VAL A 22 -4.51 6.11 -8.73
C VAL A 22 -4.33 7.63 -8.78
N GLY A 23 -3.24 8.11 -8.20
CA GLY A 23 -2.88 9.54 -8.16
C GLY A 23 -1.79 9.92 -9.16
N LYS A 24 -0.96 10.90 -8.78
CA LYS A 24 0.07 11.51 -9.63
C LYS A 24 1.15 10.54 -10.13
N SER A 25 1.46 9.50 -9.36
CA SER A 25 2.45 8.50 -9.74
C SER A 25 1.94 7.52 -10.81
N GLY A 26 0.66 7.60 -11.19
CA GLY A 26 0.07 6.72 -12.19
C GLY A 26 0.11 5.24 -11.80
N VAL A 27 0.26 4.37 -12.80
CA VAL A 27 0.36 2.91 -12.61
C VAL A 27 1.75 2.55 -12.10
N THR A 28 1.87 2.41 -10.78
CA THR A 28 3.12 1.97 -10.13
C THR A 28 3.09 0.47 -9.83
N PRO A 29 4.26 -0.20 -9.68
CA PRO A 29 4.34 -1.60 -9.31
C PRO A 29 3.58 -1.93 -8.00
N ALA A 30 3.53 -0.98 -7.07
CA ALA A 30 2.76 -1.12 -5.84
C ALA A 30 1.25 -1.21 -6.10
N VAL A 31 0.71 -0.38 -7.00
CA VAL A 31 -0.70 -0.41 -7.41
C VAL A 31 -1.02 -1.75 -8.08
N ILE A 32 -0.14 -2.24 -8.96
CA ILE A 32 -0.32 -3.53 -9.63
C ILE A 32 -0.31 -4.68 -8.63
N ALA A 33 0.64 -4.70 -7.70
CA ALA A 33 0.73 -5.72 -6.65
C ALA A 33 -0.52 -5.74 -5.76
N GLN A 34 -0.99 -4.57 -5.32
CA GLN A 34 -2.24 -4.44 -4.56
C GLN A 34 -3.45 -4.92 -5.34
N THR A 35 -3.53 -4.56 -6.63
CA THR A 35 -4.62 -5.00 -7.51
C THR A 35 -4.65 -6.53 -7.61
N ASN A 36 -3.49 -7.15 -7.81
CA ASN A 36 -3.36 -8.61 -7.83
C ASN A 36 -3.72 -9.26 -6.49
N GLU A 37 -3.33 -8.64 -5.36
CA GLU A 37 -3.67 -9.14 -4.03
C GLU A 37 -5.18 -9.13 -3.79
N VAL A 38 -5.85 -8.05 -4.18
CA VAL A 38 -7.31 -7.93 -4.07
C VAL A 38 -8.02 -8.97 -4.94
N PHE A 39 -7.53 -9.25 -6.14
CA PHE A 39 -8.12 -10.27 -7.02
C PHE A 39 -8.14 -11.70 -6.42
N ASN A 40 -7.31 -11.96 -5.40
CA ASN A 40 -7.37 -13.25 -4.69
C ASN A 40 -8.62 -13.40 -3.81
N THR A 41 -9.26 -12.29 -3.45
CA THR A 41 -10.44 -12.26 -2.55
C THR A 41 -11.69 -11.76 -3.25
N HIS A 42 -11.56 -10.95 -4.29
CA HIS A 42 -12.65 -10.34 -5.03
C HIS A 42 -12.43 -10.53 -6.52
N GLU A 43 -13.41 -11.08 -7.24
CA GLU A 43 -13.32 -11.23 -8.70
C GLU A 43 -13.60 -9.92 -9.46
N LEU A 44 -14.36 -9.03 -8.84
CA LEU A 44 -14.78 -7.74 -9.39
C LEU A 44 -14.29 -6.62 -8.49
N ILE A 45 -13.52 -5.69 -9.06
CA ILE A 45 -12.94 -4.57 -8.33
C ILE A 45 -13.27 -3.25 -9.00
N LYS A 46 -13.37 -2.21 -8.16
CA LYS A 46 -13.54 -0.83 -8.59
C LYS A 46 -12.37 0.00 -8.09
N LEU A 47 -11.75 0.74 -9.00
CA LEU A 47 -10.64 1.65 -8.72
C LEU A 47 -11.06 3.06 -9.11
N LYS A 48 -10.44 4.06 -8.49
CA LYS A 48 -10.69 5.46 -8.82
C LYS A 48 -9.41 6.20 -9.18
N VAL A 49 -9.40 6.83 -10.34
CA VAL A 49 -8.32 7.66 -10.85
C VAL A 49 -8.61 9.10 -10.48
N LEU A 50 -7.61 9.77 -9.92
CA LEU A 50 -7.66 11.20 -9.66
C LEU A 50 -7.33 11.95 -10.95
N LEU A 51 -8.37 12.33 -11.69
CA LEU A 51 -8.26 12.95 -13.02
C LEU A 51 -7.38 14.21 -13.05
N GLU A 52 -7.34 14.97 -11.95
CA GLU A 52 -6.57 16.21 -11.87
C GLU A 52 -5.07 15.99 -11.74
N SER A 53 -4.66 14.82 -11.23
CA SER A 53 -3.27 14.53 -10.93
C SER A 53 -2.70 13.38 -11.75
N ALA A 54 -3.56 12.52 -12.30
CA ALA A 54 -3.14 11.35 -13.07
C ALA A 54 -2.34 11.78 -14.31
N PRO A 55 -1.21 11.12 -14.59
CA PRO A 55 -0.36 11.46 -15.74
C PRO A 55 -0.97 11.04 -17.09
N GLU A 56 -1.95 10.14 -17.06
CA GLU A 56 -2.50 9.45 -18.23
C GLU A 56 -4.02 9.37 -18.14
N LYS A 57 -4.67 9.07 -19.28
CA LYS A 57 -6.12 8.94 -19.32
C LYS A 57 -6.56 7.71 -18.51
N PRO A 58 -7.72 7.75 -17.83
CA PRO A 58 -8.25 6.59 -17.08
C PRO A 58 -8.35 5.31 -17.90
N ARG A 59 -8.61 5.43 -19.20
CA ARG A 59 -8.68 4.28 -20.11
C ARG A 59 -7.31 3.63 -20.31
N GLU A 60 -6.26 4.41 -20.51
CA GLU A 60 -4.88 3.92 -20.67
C GLU A 60 -4.39 3.27 -19.37
N ILE A 61 -4.70 3.90 -18.23
CA ILE A 61 -4.43 3.35 -16.89
C ILE A 61 -5.14 2.00 -16.71
N ALA A 62 -6.42 1.91 -17.09
CA ALA A 62 -7.19 0.67 -17.01
C ALA A 62 -6.56 -0.45 -17.85
N GLU A 63 -6.18 -0.14 -19.09
CA GLU A 63 -5.54 -1.08 -20.02
C GLU A 63 -4.18 -1.55 -19.50
N LYS A 64 -3.37 -0.65 -18.94
CA LYS A 64 -2.07 -1.00 -18.31
C LYS A 64 -2.23 -1.91 -17.10
N ILE A 65 -3.17 -1.60 -16.21
CA ILE A 65 -3.43 -2.45 -15.04
C ILE A 65 -3.96 -3.80 -15.49
N ALA A 66 -4.91 -3.82 -16.43
CA ALA A 66 -5.49 -5.04 -16.97
C ALA A 66 -4.43 -5.97 -17.59
N ALA A 67 -3.54 -5.41 -18.41
CA ALA A 67 -2.44 -6.15 -19.05
C ALA A 67 -1.45 -6.75 -18.05
N GLN A 68 -1.18 -6.08 -16.92
CA GLN A 68 -0.22 -6.57 -15.92
C GLN A 68 -0.83 -7.50 -14.86
N THR A 69 -2.16 -7.47 -14.72
CA THR A 69 -2.89 -8.29 -13.74
C THR A 69 -3.59 -9.48 -14.39
N ASP A 70 -3.49 -9.63 -15.71
CA ASP A 70 -4.28 -10.58 -16.52
C ASP A 70 -5.78 -10.48 -16.21
N SER A 71 -6.27 -9.24 -16.11
CA SER A 71 -7.69 -8.95 -15.84
C SER A 71 -8.35 -8.29 -17.04
N GLN A 72 -9.69 -8.26 -17.04
CA GLN A 72 -10.49 -7.67 -18.11
C GLN A 72 -11.10 -6.34 -17.66
N VAL A 73 -10.96 -5.32 -18.52
CA VAL A 73 -11.64 -4.03 -18.33
C VAL A 73 -13.12 -4.18 -18.68
N VAL A 74 -13.99 -4.02 -17.68
CA VAL A 74 -15.44 -4.08 -17.86
C VAL A 74 -15.98 -2.74 -18.37
N GLN A 75 -15.56 -1.66 -17.71
CA GLN A 75 -15.96 -0.30 -18.04
C GLN A 75 -15.02 0.72 -17.38
N VAL A 76 -14.89 1.88 -18.02
CA VAL A 76 -14.28 3.08 -17.47
C VAL A 76 -15.30 4.20 -17.54
N ILE A 77 -15.62 4.84 -16.41
CA ILE A 77 -16.59 5.94 -16.31
C ILE A 77 -15.92 7.10 -15.58
N GLY A 78 -15.55 8.15 -16.33
CA GLY A 78 -14.79 9.27 -15.79
C GLY A 78 -13.51 8.78 -15.11
N GLY A 79 -13.36 9.03 -13.82
CA GLY A 79 -12.25 8.50 -13.02
C GLY A 79 -12.45 7.07 -12.50
N SER A 80 -13.63 6.46 -12.61
CA SER A 80 -13.84 5.12 -12.06
C SER A 80 -13.50 4.03 -13.09
N ILE A 81 -12.69 3.05 -12.68
CA ILE A 81 -12.31 1.90 -13.50
C ILE A 81 -12.89 0.64 -12.85
N ILE A 82 -13.53 -0.20 -13.67
CA ILE A 82 -14.07 -1.49 -13.25
C ILE A 82 -13.27 -2.60 -13.94
N LEU A 83 -12.64 -3.46 -13.13
CA LEU A 83 -11.85 -4.59 -13.61
C LEU A 83 -12.44 -5.89 -13.06
N TYR A 84 -12.38 -6.93 -13.89
CA TYR A 84 -12.85 -8.27 -13.55
C TYR A 84 -11.77 -9.29 -13.86
N LYS A 85 -11.51 -10.19 -12.92
CA LYS A 85 -10.66 -11.36 -13.11
C LYS A 85 -11.42 -12.58 -12.63
N GLU A 86 -11.62 -13.53 -13.52
CA GLU A 86 -12.22 -14.82 -13.18
C GLU A 86 -11.25 -15.58 -12.28
N ASN A 87 -11.72 -15.99 -11.11
CA ASN A 87 -10.92 -16.78 -10.20
C ASN A 87 -11.53 -18.18 -10.08
N PRO A 88 -10.89 -19.23 -10.63
CA PRO A 88 -11.44 -20.59 -10.62
C PRO A 88 -11.63 -21.15 -9.20
N ASP A 89 -11.04 -20.50 -8.19
CA ASP A 89 -11.16 -20.87 -6.80
C ASP A 89 -12.37 -20.25 -6.06
N ILE A 90 -13.06 -19.29 -6.69
CA ILE A 90 -14.21 -18.57 -6.13
C ILE A 90 -15.48 -19.08 -6.83
N GLU A 91 -16.06 -20.16 -6.29
CA GLU A 91 -17.33 -20.68 -6.79
C GLU A 91 -18.49 -20.17 -5.90
N ASN A 92 -19.45 -19.46 -6.50
CA ASN A 92 -20.75 -19.09 -5.92
C ASN A 92 -20.77 -18.12 -4.71
N GLY A 93 -19.98 -17.04 -4.75
CA GLY A 93 -20.16 -15.89 -3.82
C GLY A 93 -19.88 -16.19 -2.35
N VAL A 94 -19.47 -17.41 -2.03
CA VAL A 94 -18.91 -17.79 -0.74
C VAL A 94 -17.45 -18.06 -1.00
N VAL A 95 -16.59 -17.16 -0.50
CA VAL A 95 -15.17 -17.45 -0.34
C VAL A 95 -15.11 -18.78 0.41
N LYS A 96 -14.78 -19.89 -0.27
CA LYS A 96 -14.15 -20.99 0.45
C LYS A 96 -13.04 -20.28 1.18
N LYS A 97 -13.07 -20.32 2.52
CA LYS A 97 -11.84 -20.19 3.29
C LYS A 97 -10.93 -21.25 2.67
N LYS A 98 -10.20 -20.91 1.61
CA LYS A 98 -8.91 -21.50 1.35
C LYS A 98 -8.28 -21.35 2.71
N LYS A 99 -8.10 -22.48 3.40
CA LYS A 99 -7.16 -22.58 4.52
C LYS A 99 -6.07 -21.62 4.11
N THR A 100 -5.88 -20.55 4.90
CA THR A 100 -4.67 -19.71 4.83
C THR A 100 -3.60 -20.65 4.33
N PRO A 101 -2.98 -20.45 3.15
CA PRO A 101 -1.98 -21.40 2.67
C PRO A 101 -1.12 -21.61 3.87
N GLU A 102 -1.19 -22.83 4.42
CA GLU A 102 -0.72 -23.11 5.75
C GLU A 102 0.73 -22.74 5.61
N LYS A 103 1.09 -21.55 6.10
CA LYS A 103 2.44 -21.07 5.97
C LYS A 103 3.11 -22.06 6.88
N LYS A 104 3.69 -23.08 6.24
CA LYS A 104 4.72 -23.94 6.78
C LYS A 104 5.42 -23.08 7.79
N LYS A 105 5.46 -23.51 9.06
CA LYS A 105 6.37 -22.97 10.06
C LYS A 105 7.79 -23.09 9.48
N SER A 106 8.14 -22.18 8.60
CA SER A 106 9.41 -22.06 7.90
C SER A 106 9.92 -20.69 8.30
N GLY A 107 10.41 -20.67 9.54
CA GLY A 107 11.23 -19.61 10.13
C GLY A 107 10.85 -18.17 9.81
N ILE A 108 9.87 -17.60 10.51
CA ILE A 108 9.97 -16.18 10.90
C ILE A 108 11.14 -16.10 11.88
N GLY A 109 12.37 -16.02 11.37
CA GLY A 109 13.49 -16.30 12.24
C GLY A 109 14.83 -15.87 11.67
N LYS A 110 14.99 -14.59 11.36
CA LYS A 110 16.21 -13.79 11.58
C LYS A 110 16.01 -12.35 11.08
N GLY A 111 15.83 -12.14 9.78
CA GLY A 111 15.90 -10.80 9.16
C GLY A 111 14.96 -9.70 9.71
N ALA A 112 13.70 -10.01 10.06
CA ALA A 112 12.76 -9.02 10.59
C ALA A 112 13.06 -8.61 12.05
N LYS A 113 13.60 -9.54 12.86
CA LYS A 113 14.05 -9.26 14.23
C LYS A 113 15.35 -8.46 14.21
N ASP A 114 16.23 -8.79 13.27
CA ASP A 114 17.50 -8.10 13.06
C ASP A 114 17.28 -6.64 12.65
N PHE A 115 16.35 -6.35 11.73
CA PHE A 115 16.04 -4.98 11.34
C PHE A 115 15.48 -4.14 12.50
N LYS A 116 14.54 -4.69 13.30
CA LYS A 116 13.96 -3.97 14.44
C LYS A 116 14.97 -3.73 15.56
N LYS A 117 15.90 -4.66 15.77
CA LYS A 117 17.02 -4.52 16.72
C LYS A 117 18.00 -3.44 16.27
N VAL A 118 18.36 -3.40 14.99
CA VAL A 118 19.26 -2.39 14.41
C VAL A 118 18.62 -1.00 14.46
N PHE A 119 17.33 -0.89 14.14
CA PHE A 119 16.60 0.38 14.19
C PHE A 119 16.54 0.95 15.62
N ASN A 120 16.17 0.13 16.60
CA ASN A 120 16.09 0.56 18.00
C ASN A 120 17.47 0.92 18.58
N ALA A 121 18.52 0.19 18.21
CA ALA A 121 19.89 0.49 18.65
C ALA A 121 20.41 1.81 18.05
N LYS A 122 20.11 2.11 16.78
CA LYS A 122 20.44 3.40 16.18
C LYS A 122 19.73 4.55 16.90
N LYS A 123 18.44 4.39 17.19
CA LYS A 123 17.65 5.40 17.91
C LYS A 123 18.23 5.73 19.30
N LYS A 124 18.60 4.69 20.07
CA LYS A 124 19.19 4.88 21.40
C LYS A 124 20.54 5.59 21.37
N LYS A 125 21.41 5.25 20.41
CA LYS A 125 22.75 5.87 20.27
C LYS A 125 22.66 7.35 19.86
N GLU A 126 21.62 7.70 19.10
CA GLU A 126 21.35 9.07 18.70
C GLU A 126 20.77 9.90 19.85
N GLU A 127 19.87 9.32 20.65
CA GLU A 127 19.37 9.92 21.90
C GLU A 127 20.49 10.14 22.93
N GLU A 128 21.42 9.18 23.09
CA GLU A 128 22.59 9.31 23.97
C GLU A 128 23.56 10.40 23.47
N ARG A 129 23.78 10.51 22.15
CA ARG A 129 24.59 11.60 21.57
C ARG A 129 23.96 12.96 21.80
N GLN A 130 22.66 13.10 21.54
CA GLN A 130 21.92 14.35 21.78
C GLN A 130 21.87 14.70 23.27
N ALA A 131 21.74 13.71 24.16
CA ALA A 131 21.80 13.91 25.61
C ALA A 131 23.20 14.33 26.09
N ALA A 132 24.26 13.74 25.55
CA ALA A 132 25.64 14.11 25.86
C ALA A 132 25.98 15.53 25.36
N GLU A 133 25.50 15.90 24.18
CA GLU A 133 25.65 17.24 23.63
C GLU A 133 24.87 18.27 24.46
N ARG A 134 23.61 17.97 24.83
CA ARG A 134 22.83 18.79 25.76
C ARG A 134 23.50 18.90 27.13
N ALA A 135 24.08 17.83 27.65
CA ALA A 135 24.79 17.85 28.93
C ALA A 135 26.09 18.67 28.85
N ARG A 136 26.85 18.59 27.73
CA ARG A 136 28.03 19.44 27.50
C ARG A 136 27.65 20.91 27.37
N TYR A 137 26.58 21.21 26.64
CA TYR A 137 26.05 22.56 26.50
C TYR A 137 25.58 23.11 27.85
N ASN A 138 24.82 22.34 28.62
CA ASN A 138 24.33 22.76 29.93
C ASN A 138 25.47 22.91 30.96
N ARG A 139 26.48 22.01 30.94
CA ARG A 139 27.67 22.09 31.82
C ARG A 139 28.56 23.30 31.48
N SER A 140 28.69 23.65 30.20
CA SER A 140 29.42 24.85 29.75
C SER A 140 28.66 26.13 30.08
N ARG A 141 27.33 26.13 29.93
CA ARG A 141 26.45 27.24 30.30
C ARG A 141 26.43 27.49 31.81
N TRP A 142 26.42 26.44 32.63
CA TRP A 142 26.50 26.54 34.10
C TRP A 142 27.85 27.10 34.57
N ARG A 143 28.96 26.70 33.94
CA ARG A 143 30.31 27.20 34.28
C ARG A 143 30.49 28.69 33.94
N ASN A 144 29.88 29.17 32.86
CA ASN A 144 29.91 30.58 32.48
C ASN A 144 28.92 31.44 33.30
N PHE A 145 27.89 30.84 33.91
CA PHE A 145 26.94 31.56 34.78
C PHE A 145 27.45 31.71 36.22
N ASN A 146 28.26 30.77 36.73
CA ASN A 146 28.89 30.83 38.06
C ASN A 146 30.34 31.35 38.07
N GLY A 147 30.89 31.72 36.91
CA GLY A 147 32.26 32.23 36.77
C GLY A 147 32.44 33.73 37.08
N GLY A 148 31.42 34.38 37.64
CA GLY A 148 31.42 35.82 37.88
C GLY A 148 31.03 36.20 39.30
N TYR A 149 31.73 35.69 40.33
CA TYR A 149 31.81 36.30 41.67
C TYR A 149 33.03 35.76 42.43
N SER A 150 34.20 36.41 42.28
CA SER A 150 35.10 36.71 43.39
C SER A 150 36.35 37.49 42.94
N LYS A 151 36.37 38.74 43.43
CA LYS A 151 37.47 39.69 43.69
C LYS A 151 38.45 40.04 42.57
#